data_AF-A0A1G8BDI1-F1
#
_entry.id   AF-A0A1G8BDI1-F1
#
_cell.length_a   1.000
_cell.length_b   1.000
_cell.length_c   1.000
_cell.angle_alpha   90.00
_cell.angle_beta   90.00
_cell.angle_gamma   90.00
#
_symmetry.space_group_name_H-M   'P 1'
#
loop_
_entity.id
_entity.type
_entity.pdbx_description
1 polymer ?
#
loop_
_entity_poly.entity_id
_entity_poly.type
_entity_poly.pdbx_seq_one_letter_code
_entity_poly.pdbx_strand_id
1 'polypeptide(L)'
;MAHDGHGAIAYRASLAPSYIESNMKQTTQHAALASTLLLAAAGAHAADKPNNDYGSETRTVAAFSSINLMGPFNVIVTADAGNSIELSGPRRRFADIETTVSDGTLTVRQPSRQKKGWSINFDWSGKQQQQLTVRISAANLKSLRNAGSGDVDLRGYQGQQLTLISDGPGDLRASGKVGDLSVTANGSGDLDLRALQAGGLNLQMNGPGDVDAGGVTQDLNLVVNGSGDLDIGELRAGRVSASLHGPGSVALRGTAKEVRAEVSGSGDLEACALSTEAASAVLRGPGEACLAGHIKKLDAEVHGSGDLTVRGLEAQNVRARLSGPGNMTLSGTATVLSAQVSGSGDLDARQLSTRRTDVTVRGPGNAVVAVSDQADASRTHLVTYHR
;
A
#
# COMPACT_ATOMS: atom_id res chain seq x y z
N MET A 1 54.72 42.38 -0.18
CA MET A 1 54.23 43.41 0.76
C MET A 1 53.22 42.70 1.67
N ALA A 2 53.65 42.03 2.75
CA ALA A 2 54.13 42.58 4.02
C ALA A 2 53.04 43.41 4.73
N HIS A 3 52.41 42.86 5.78
CA HIS A 3 52.76 43.23 7.16
C HIS A 3 51.96 42.44 8.21
N ASP A 4 52.71 41.86 9.15
CA ASP A 4 52.29 41.43 10.49
C ASP A 4 51.82 42.60 11.37
N GLY A 5 51.06 42.28 12.43
CA GLY A 5 50.75 43.21 13.51
C GLY A 5 50.18 42.54 14.76
N HIS A 6 51.06 42.19 15.70
CA HIS A 6 50.79 41.74 17.07
C HIS A 6 50.08 42.79 17.95
N GLY A 7 49.38 42.33 19.01
CA GLY A 7 49.03 43.18 20.15
C GLY A 7 48.30 42.42 21.27
N ALA A 8 49.03 42.01 22.30
CA ALA A 8 48.53 41.45 23.55
C ALA A 8 48.59 42.51 24.66
N ILE A 9 47.57 42.66 25.52
CA ILE A 9 47.71 43.23 26.88
C ILE A 9 46.67 42.59 27.84
N ALA A 10 47.17 42.10 28.97
CA ALA A 10 46.43 41.56 30.11
C ALA A 10 46.19 42.65 31.18
N TYR A 11 45.14 42.52 31.99
CA TYR A 11 45.09 43.10 33.34
C TYR A 11 44.46 42.15 34.36
N ARG A 12 45.12 42.07 35.51
CA ARG A 12 44.85 41.23 36.69
C ARG A 12 44.11 42.03 37.77
N ALA A 13 43.30 41.28 38.54
CA ALA A 13 43.11 41.32 40.00
C ALA A 13 42.38 42.48 40.71
N SER A 14 41.42 42.13 41.58
CA SER A 14 41.18 42.64 42.96
C SER A 14 39.98 41.89 43.56
N LEU A 15 40.15 40.88 44.44
CA LEU A 15 40.13 40.93 45.92
C LEU A 15 38.84 41.49 46.57
N ALA A 16 38.20 40.60 47.35
CA ALA A 16 37.12 40.78 48.36
C ALA A 16 37.60 41.62 49.58
N PRO A 17 36.91 41.81 50.74
CA PRO A 17 35.75 41.12 51.38
C PRO A 17 34.68 42.12 51.95
N SER A 18 33.57 41.78 52.66
CA SER A 18 33.49 41.32 54.07
C SER A 18 32.02 41.36 54.58
N TYR A 19 31.59 40.34 55.38
CA TYR A 19 30.98 40.43 56.74
C TYR A 19 29.66 41.25 56.99
N ILE A 20 28.68 40.95 57.87
CA ILE A 20 28.58 40.23 59.18
C ILE A 20 27.17 39.62 59.40
N GLU A 21 27.19 38.52 60.15
CA GLU A 21 26.24 37.80 61.01
C GLU A 21 25.04 38.57 61.66
N SER A 22 23.98 37.87 62.06
CA SER A 22 23.89 37.21 63.39
C SER A 22 22.45 36.82 63.81
N ASN A 23 22.33 35.55 64.25
CA ASN A 23 21.77 35.13 65.55
C ASN A 23 20.23 35.21 65.81
N MET A 24 19.58 34.35 66.60
CA MET A 24 19.88 33.10 67.33
C MET A 24 18.59 32.70 68.10
N LYS A 25 18.53 31.45 68.61
CA LYS A 25 17.72 30.95 69.76
C LYS A 25 16.28 30.49 69.48
N GLN A 26 15.72 29.47 70.13
CA GLN A 26 16.14 28.26 70.86
C GLN A 26 14.82 27.67 71.44
N THR A 27 14.78 26.34 71.66
CA THR A 27 14.00 25.61 72.71
C THR A 27 12.45 25.59 72.60
N THR A 28 11.69 24.54 72.96
CA THR A 28 11.83 23.49 74.00
C THR A 28 10.84 22.32 73.76
N GLN A 29 11.11 21.17 74.38
CA GLN A 29 10.37 19.88 74.36
C GLN A 29 9.30 19.74 75.47
N HIS A 30 8.61 18.58 75.44
CA HIS A 30 7.79 17.87 76.48
C HIS A 30 6.26 17.99 76.30
N ALA A 31 5.39 16.99 76.52
CA ALA A 31 5.46 15.54 76.77
C ALA A 31 4.01 14.96 76.68
N ALA A 32 3.91 13.63 76.72
CA ALA A 32 2.79 12.70 76.52
C ALA A 32 1.43 12.91 77.24
N LEU A 33 0.34 12.33 76.69
CA LEU A 33 -0.46 11.23 77.31
C LEU A 33 -1.62 10.75 76.41
N ALA A 34 -1.97 9.48 76.56
CA ALA A 34 -2.88 8.68 75.74
C ALA A 34 -4.33 8.67 76.27
N SER A 35 -5.31 8.55 75.36
CA SER A 35 -6.67 8.07 75.64
C SER A 35 -7.26 7.37 74.40
N THR A 36 -7.67 6.12 74.56
CA THR A 36 -8.30 5.24 73.56
C THR A 36 -9.85 5.23 73.63
N LEU A 37 -10.47 4.73 72.54
CA LEU A 37 -11.89 4.36 72.31
C LEU A 37 -12.85 5.54 71.98
N LEU A 38 -13.78 5.49 71.02
CA LEU A 38 -14.44 4.40 70.29
C LEU A 38 -15.18 5.06 69.11
N LEU A 39 -15.02 4.63 67.85
CA LEU A 39 -16.09 4.85 66.86
C LEU A 39 -16.16 3.72 65.83
N ALA A 40 -17.39 3.26 65.68
CA ALA A 40 -17.82 2.06 65.00
C ALA A 40 -17.58 2.08 63.48
N ALA A 41 -17.47 0.87 62.94
CA ALA A 41 -17.36 0.57 61.53
C ALA A 41 -18.53 1.15 60.71
N ALA A 42 -18.18 1.91 59.68
CA ALA A 42 -18.92 1.93 58.42
C ALA A 42 -17.95 1.44 57.34
N GLY A 43 -18.25 0.28 56.75
CA GLY A 43 -17.43 -0.33 55.72
C GLY A 43 -17.36 0.54 54.48
N ALA A 44 -16.23 1.20 54.28
CA ALA A 44 -15.74 1.60 52.97
C ALA A 44 -14.53 0.73 52.67
N HIS A 45 -14.75 -0.43 52.05
CA HIS A 45 -13.64 -1.17 51.45
C HIS A 45 -13.12 -0.38 50.26
N ALA A 46 -11.91 0.14 50.46
CA ALA A 46 -10.88 0.55 49.50
C ALA A 46 -11.25 0.33 48.02
N ALA A 47 -11.46 1.40 47.25
CA ALA A 47 -10.37 2.07 46.53
C ALA A 47 -9.65 1.12 45.56
N ASP A 48 -10.07 1.18 44.29
CA ASP A 48 -9.32 0.70 43.14
C ASP A 48 -7.85 1.09 43.28
N LYS A 49 -6.94 0.10 43.29
CA LYS A 49 -5.50 0.37 43.14
C LYS A 49 -5.30 1.01 41.76
N PRO A 50 -4.67 2.19 41.64
CA PRO A 50 -4.29 2.70 40.33
C PRO A 50 -3.36 1.66 39.67
N ASN A 51 -3.77 1.15 38.51
CA ASN A 51 -3.01 0.16 37.75
C ASN A 51 -1.74 0.81 37.20
N ASN A 52 -0.69 0.82 38.03
CA ASN A 52 0.61 1.44 37.73
C ASN A 52 1.45 0.67 36.69
N ASP A 53 0.89 -0.40 36.12
CA ASP A 53 1.58 -1.26 35.14
C ASP A 53 1.48 -0.70 33.71
N TYR A 54 0.54 0.21 33.43
CA TYR A 54 0.44 0.91 32.14
C TYR A 54 1.14 2.27 32.19
N GLY A 55 1.76 2.68 31.08
CA GLY A 55 2.41 3.98 31.00
C GLY A 55 2.68 4.41 29.56
N SER A 56 3.31 5.58 29.45
CA SER A 56 3.88 6.08 28.21
C SER A 56 5.36 6.42 28.44
N GLU A 57 6.22 6.12 27.47
CA GLU A 57 7.64 6.46 27.44
C GLU A 57 7.97 7.13 26.11
N THR A 58 8.36 8.41 26.16
CA THR A 58 8.84 9.14 24.99
C THR A 58 10.36 9.00 24.86
N ARG A 59 10.82 8.63 23.65
CA ARG A 59 12.23 8.53 23.30
C ARG A 59 12.60 9.59 22.28
N THR A 60 13.68 10.31 22.57
CA THR A 60 14.30 11.20 21.58
C THR A 60 15.20 10.37 20.68
N VAL A 61 15.09 10.55 19.38
CA VAL A 61 15.91 9.86 18.38
C VAL A 61 16.56 10.85 17.44
N ALA A 62 17.67 10.44 16.81
CA ALA A 62 18.27 11.22 15.74
C ALA A 62 17.29 11.39 14.57
N ALA A 63 17.55 12.36 13.69
CA ALA A 63 16.73 12.54 12.50
C ALA A 63 16.81 11.31 11.58
N PHE A 64 15.68 10.94 10.98
CA PHE A 64 15.55 9.82 10.06
C PHE A 64 14.57 10.18 8.92
N SER A 65 14.68 9.46 7.81
CA SER A 65 13.73 9.52 6.70
C SER A 65 13.17 8.14 6.33
N SER A 66 13.68 7.09 6.96
CA SER A 66 13.25 5.71 6.73
C SER A 66 12.86 5.07 8.06
N ILE A 67 11.81 4.25 8.06
CA ILE A 67 11.37 3.47 9.21
C ILE A 67 11.39 1.99 8.83
N ASN A 68 11.95 1.16 9.70
CA ASN A 68 11.97 -0.29 9.60
C ASN A 68 11.38 -0.91 10.88
N LEU A 69 10.23 -1.54 10.75
CA LEU A 69 9.47 -2.13 11.85
C LEU A 69 9.67 -3.64 11.89
N MET A 70 10.14 -4.16 13.02
CA MET A 70 10.46 -5.58 13.20
C MET A 70 9.92 -6.06 14.55
N GLY A 71 8.61 -6.19 14.67
CA GLY A 71 7.99 -6.72 15.89
C GLY A 71 6.46 -6.81 15.79
N PRO A 72 5.82 -7.42 16.80
CA PRO A 72 4.37 -7.56 16.89
C PRO A 72 3.76 -6.29 17.51
N PHE A 73 4.04 -5.13 16.93
CA PHE A 73 3.66 -3.83 17.48
C PHE A 73 2.49 -3.24 16.70
N ASN A 74 1.54 -2.62 17.39
CA ASN A 74 0.60 -1.72 16.72
C ASN A 74 1.31 -0.37 16.53
N VAL A 75 1.55 0.04 15.28
CA VAL A 75 2.35 1.22 14.97
C VAL A 75 1.51 2.30 14.34
N ILE A 76 1.56 3.51 14.89
CA ILE A 76 0.93 4.70 14.31
C ILE A 76 2.04 5.65 13.89
N VAL A 77 2.12 5.94 12.59
CA VAL A 77 3.09 6.88 12.04
C VAL A 77 2.37 8.15 11.61
N THR A 78 2.84 9.32 12.03
CA THR A 78 2.35 10.62 11.58
C THR A 78 3.47 11.41 10.93
N ALA A 79 3.15 12.21 9.90
CA ALA A 79 4.10 13.12 9.27
C ALA A 79 4.20 14.48 10.01
N ASP A 80 3.97 14.48 11.33
CA ASP A 80 4.01 15.69 12.17
C ASP A 80 5.44 16.24 12.31
N ALA A 81 5.54 17.51 12.70
CA ALA A 81 6.83 18.17 12.89
C ALA A 81 7.68 17.49 13.98
N GLY A 82 8.96 17.28 13.68
CA GLY A 82 9.92 16.64 14.57
C GLY A 82 10.14 15.16 14.29
N ASN A 83 10.99 14.56 15.12
CA ASN A 83 11.29 13.13 15.11
C ASN A 83 11.20 12.62 16.54
N SER A 84 10.15 11.88 16.86
CA SER A 84 9.91 11.37 18.21
C SER A 84 9.27 9.99 18.14
N ILE A 85 9.47 9.23 19.21
CA ILE A 85 8.85 7.93 19.40
C ILE A 85 8.18 7.94 20.77
N GLU A 86 6.92 7.52 20.82
CA GLU A 86 6.19 7.32 22.06
C GLU A 86 5.74 5.85 22.15
N LEU A 87 6.17 5.17 23.20
CA LEU A 87 5.74 3.81 23.51
C LEU A 87 4.61 3.88 24.54
N SER A 88 3.46 3.30 24.24
CA SER A 88 2.33 3.20 25.17
C SER A 88 1.96 1.74 25.40
N GLY A 89 1.84 1.34 26.66
CA GLY A 89 1.59 -0.06 27.02
C GLY A 89 2.06 -0.44 28.42
N PRO A 90 2.14 -1.76 28.70
CA PRO A 90 2.69 -2.26 29.95
C PRO A 90 4.17 -1.87 30.10
N ARG A 91 4.52 -1.11 31.14
CA ARG A 91 5.86 -0.51 31.34
C ARG A 91 6.98 -1.54 31.31
N ARG A 92 6.73 -2.74 31.82
CA ARG A 92 7.68 -3.87 31.81
C ARG A 92 8.16 -4.28 30.41
N ARG A 93 7.41 -3.94 29.35
CA ARG A 93 7.76 -4.25 27.95
C ARG A 93 8.67 -3.21 27.32
N PHE A 94 8.76 -1.99 27.86
CA PHE A 94 9.52 -0.89 27.25
C PHE A 94 11.01 -1.19 27.13
N ALA A 95 11.59 -1.84 28.14
CA ALA A 95 13.00 -2.26 28.14
C ALA A 95 13.33 -3.32 27.09
N ASP A 96 12.32 -4.01 26.54
CA ASP A 96 12.49 -5.08 25.54
C ASP A 96 12.36 -4.56 24.11
N ILE A 97 12.08 -3.28 23.91
CA ILE A 97 11.93 -2.67 22.59
C ILE A 97 13.17 -1.84 22.30
N GLU A 98 13.83 -2.17 21.21
CA GLU A 98 14.99 -1.44 20.73
C GLU A 98 14.57 -0.44 19.65
N THR A 99 14.99 0.81 19.84
CA THR A 99 14.71 1.94 18.93
C THR A 99 16.03 2.60 18.59
N THR A 100 16.61 2.26 17.44
CA THR A 100 17.93 2.74 17.02
C THR A 100 17.82 3.44 15.67
N VAL A 101 18.60 4.52 15.48
CA VAL A 101 18.72 5.19 14.19
C VAL A 101 20.13 4.94 13.66
N SER A 102 20.23 4.29 12.50
CA SER A 102 21.48 4.09 11.75
C SER A 102 21.23 4.44 10.29
N ASP A 103 22.17 5.14 9.65
CA ASP A 103 22.11 5.49 8.22
C ASP A 103 20.78 6.16 7.80
N GLY A 104 20.25 7.03 8.66
CA GLY A 104 18.97 7.73 8.43
C GLY A 104 17.72 6.84 8.52
N THR A 105 17.87 5.60 8.99
CA THR A 105 16.79 4.63 9.19
C THR A 105 16.54 4.38 10.67
N LEU A 106 15.32 4.68 11.12
CA LEU A 106 14.83 4.25 12.42
C LEU A 106 14.43 2.78 12.37
N THR A 107 15.09 1.95 13.16
CA THR A 107 14.70 0.55 13.37
C THR A 107 14.00 0.42 14.72
N VAL A 108 12.75 -0.06 14.70
CA VAL A 108 12.00 -0.42 15.89
C VAL A 108 11.86 -1.93 15.91
N ARG A 109 12.55 -2.60 16.83
CA ARG A 109 12.56 -4.07 16.89
C ARG A 109 12.34 -4.61 18.28
N GLN A 110 11.73 -5.79 18.37
CA GLN A 110 11.77 -6.60 19.59
C GLN A 110 12.86 -7.66 19.41
N PRO A 111 14.01 -7.58 20.10
CA PRO A 111 15.00 -8.64 20.07
C PRO A 111 14.34 -9.95 20.50
N SER A 112 14.46 -10.99 19.66
CA SER A 112 14.02 -12.33 20.06
C SER A 112 14.83 -12.75 21.27
N ARG A 113 14.20 -12.79 22.45
CA ARG A 113 14.73 -13.56 23.58
C ARG A 113 14.56 -15.02 23.20
N GLN A 114 15.54 -15.56 22.49
CA GLN A 114 15.64 -16.98 22.21
C GLN A 114 15.77 -17.70 23.55
N LYS A 115 14.63 -18.05 24.17
CA LYS A 115 14.62 -19.06 25.21
C LYS A 115 15.04 -20.35 24.53
N LYS A 116 16.21 -20.89 24.90
CA LYS A 116 16.59 -22.27 24.57
C LYS A 116 15.46 -23.19 25.05
N GLY A 117 14.72 -23.77 24.11
CA GLY A 117 13.64 -24.71 24.39
C GLY A 117 12.46 -24.47 23.47
N TRP A 118 12.23 -25.40 22.55
CA TRP A 118 10.96 -25.52 21.85
C TRP A 118 9.90 -25.97 22.87
N SER A 119 8.95 -25.10 23.19
CA SER A 119 7.75 -25.45 23.95
C SER A 119 6.53 -25.15 23.11
N ILE A 120 5.88 -26.19 22.59
CA ILE A 120 4.55 -26.12 21.97
C ILE A 120 3.53 -26.15 23.11
N ASN A 121 3.05 -24.98 23.52
CA ASN A 121 1.91 -24.88 24.42
C ASN A 121 0.77 -24.22 23.63
N PHE A 122 -0.20 -25.03 23.19
CA PHE A 122 -1.49 -24.56 22.70
C PHE A 122 -2.29 -24.05 23.91
N ASP A 123 -2.19 -22.76 24.20
CA ASP A 123 -3.03 -22.08 25.19
C ASP A 123 -4.21 -21.41 24.48
N TRP A 124 -5.35 -22.09 24.49
CA TRP A 124 -6.63 -21.61 23.94
C TRP A 124 -7.34 -20.74 24.99
N SER A 125 -6.67 -19.66 25.38
CA SER A 125 -7.13 -18.71 26.39
C SER A 125 -6.96 -17.30 25.84
N GLY A 126 -8.08 -16.69 25.45
CA GLY A 126 -8.20 -15.35 24.88
C GLY A 126 -7.84 -14.23 25.87
N LYS A 127 -6.66 -14.27 26.48
CA LYS A 127 -6.07 -13.09 27.10
C LYS A 127 -5.58 -12.20 25.98
N GLN A 128 -6.44 -11.24 25.60
CA GLN A 128 -6.09 -10.02 24.90
C GLN A 128 -4.75 -9.51 25.46
N GLN A 129 -3.65 -9.86 24.80
CA GLN A 129 -2.33 -9.35 25.15
C GLN A 129 -2.42 -7.86 24.86
N GLN A 130 -2.52 -7.06 25.92
CA GLN A 130 -2.61 -5.61 25.84
C GLN A 130 -1.47 -5.12 24.94
N GLN A 131 -1.84 -4.74 23.72
CA GLN A 131 -0.91 -4.53 22.63
C GLN A 131 -0.09 -3.28 22.93
N LEU A 132 1.22 -3.38 22.74
CA LEU A 132 2.10 -2.23 22.79
C LEU A 132 1.84 -1.38 21.54
N THR A 133 1.53 -0.10 21.76
CA THR A 133 1.39 0.87 20.69
C THR A 133 2.67 1.71 20.57
N VAL A 134 3.22 1.80 19.38
CA VAL A 134 4.36 2.65 19.04
C VAL A 134 3.85 3.81 18.19
N ARG A 135 3.90 5.04 18.71
CA ARG A 135 3.62 6.25 17.92
C ARG A 135 4.93 6.86 17.44
N ILE A 136 5.04 7.14 16.15
CA ILE A 136 6.24 7.70 15.54
C ILE A 136 5.86 8.97 14.78
N SER A 137 6.45 10.10 15.14
CA SER A 137 6.37 11.34 14.35
C SER A 137 7.59 11.41 13.43
N ALA A 138 7.36 11.60 12.13
CA ALA A 138 8.37 11.49 11.09
C ALA A 138 8.20 12.58 10.03
N ALA A 139 8.72 13.78 10.30
CA ALA A 139 8.52 14.96 9.44
C ALA A 139 9.05 14.80 7.99
N ASN A 140 10.09 13.98 7.77
CA ASN A 140 10.74 13.82 6.47
C ASN A 140 10.69 12.36 5.97
N LEU A 141 9.59 11.65 6.28
CA LEU A 141 9.44 10.25 5.91
C LEU A 141 9.44 10.06 4.39
N LYS A 142 10.30 9.16 3.92
CA LYS A 142 10.42 8.72 2.52
C LYS A 142 10.19 7.23 2.37
N SER A 143 10.49 6.43 3.39
CA SER A 143 10.34 4.97 3.34
C SER A 143 9.76 4.42 4.63
N LEU A 144 8.79 3.53 4.52
CA LEU A 144 8.21 2.78 5.64
C LEU A 144 8.17 1.30 5.29
N ARG A 145 8.89 0.50 6.07
CA ARG A 145 8.96 -0.96 5.93
C ARG A 145 8.35 -1.64 7.14
N ASN A 146 7.35 -2.51 6.91
CA ASN A 146 6.83 -3.43 7.90
C ASN A 146 7.34 -4.85 7.64
N ALA A 147 8.32 -5.29 8.44
CA ALA A 147 8.79 -6.67 8.46
C ALA A 147 8.30 -7.44 9.70
N GLY A 148 7.44 -6.80 10.51
CA GLY A 148 6.85 -7.38 11.71
C GLY A 148 5.47 -7.99 11.46
N SER A 149 4.92 -8.61 12.49
CA SER A 149 3.56 -9.18 12.48
C SER A 149 2.50 -8.24 13.06
N GLY A 150 2.87 -6.98 13.28
CA GLY A 150 1.98 -5.97 13.84
C GLY A 150 1.48 -5.01 12.77
N ASP A 151 0.32 -4.42 13.03
CA ASP A 151 -0.36 -3.53 12.09
C ASP A 151 0.27 -2.14 12.11
N VAL A 152 0.25 -1.48 10.96
CA VAL A 152 0.83 -0.16 10.76
C VAL A 152 -0.22 0.78 10.18
N ASP A 153 -0.35 1.96 10.77
CA ASP A 153 -1.26 3.01 10.34
C ASP A 153 -0.47 4.31 10.10
N LEU A 154 -0.22 4.63 8.83
CA LEU A 154 0.39 5.88 8.37
C LEU A 154 -0.69 6.93 8.12
N ARG A 155 -0.72 7.98 8.93
CA ARG A 155 -1.79 8.98 8.93
C ARG A 155 -1.35 10.31 8.34
N GLY A 156 -2.18 10.82 7.43
CA GLY A 156 -2.07 12.19 6.93
C GLY A 156 -0.74 12.52 6.26
N TYR A 157 -0.12 11.54 5.58
CA TYR A 157 1.15 11.72 4.89
C TYR A 157 1.04 12.83 3.84
N GLN A 158 2.05 13.70 3.76
CA GLN A 158 2.14 14.74 2.75
C GLN A 158 3.58 14.81 2.25
N GLY A 159 3.81 14.43 1.00
CA GLY A 159 5.17 14.40 0.46
C GLY A 159 5.20 14.21 -1.04
N GLN A 160 6.39 14.37 -1.63
CA GLN A 160 6.57 14.13 -3.06
C GLN A 160 6.82 12.65 -3.38
N GLN A 161 7.47 11.90 -2.48
CA GLN A 161 7.87 10.52 -2.72
C GLN A 161 7.70 9.68 -1.46
N LEU A 162 7.07 8.52 -1.60
CA LEU A 162 6.92 7.54 -0.52
C LEU A 162 7.17 6.13 -1.03
N THR A 163 7.96 5.37 -0.29
CA THR A 163 8.16 3.94 -0.48
C THR A 163 7.51 3.18 0.67
N LEU A 164 6.58 2.29 0.36
CA LEU A 164 5.94 1.38 1.30
C LEU A 164 6.38 -0.06 1.00
N ILE A 165 6.90 -0.76 2.00
CA ILE A 165 7.32 -2.16 1.86
C ILE A 165 6.64 -2.98 2.96
N SER A 166 5.78 -3.92 2.56
CA SER A 166 5.15 -4.87 3.47
C SER A 166 5.75 -6.26 3.26
N ASP A 167 6.61 -6.70 4.18
CA ASP A 167 7.24 -8.03 4.16
C ASP A 167 6.63 -8.97 5.21
N GLY A 168 6.00 -8.41 6.22
CA GLY A 168 5.43 -9.15 7.33
C GLY A 168 3.96 -9.55 7.11
N PRO A 169 3.40 -10.35 8.01
CA PRO A 169 1.99 -10.74 7.98
C PRO A 169 1.05 -9.68 8.59
N GLY A 170 1.56 -8.54 9.06
CA GLY A 170 0.74 -7.47 9.63
C GLY A 170 0.22 -6.51 8.56
N ASP A 171 -0.96 -5.95 8.80
CA ASP A 171 -1.63 -5.07 7.83
C ASP A 171 -1.00 -3.68 7.81
N LEU A 172 -1.11 -3.00 6.67
CA LEU A 172 -0.67 -1.61 6.52
C LEU A 172 -1.79 -0.76 5.97
N ARG A 173 -2.18 0.27 6.73
CA ARG A 173 -3.07 1.33 6.26
C ARG A 173 -2.28 2.62 6.05
N ALA A 174 -2.55 3.32 4.95
CA ALA A 174 -1.95 4.62 4.70
C ALA A 174 -2.99 5.63 4.19
N SER A 175 -2.84 6.88 4.64
CA SER A 175 -3.70 7.99 4.22
C SER A 175 -2.90 9.27 3.98
N GLY A 176 -3.42 10.13 3.10
CA GLY A 176 -2.81 11.43 2.80
C GLY A 176 -2.68 11.71 1.31
N LYS A 177 -1.62 12.42 0.93
CA LYS A 177 -1.30 12.77 -0.46
C LYS A 177 0.19 12.57 -0.74
N VAL A 178 0.50 11.96 -1.87
CA VAL A 178 1.85 11.75 -2.35
C VAL A 178 1.96 12.01 -3.85
N GLY A 179 3.09 12.56 -4.29
CA GLY A 179 3.40 12.68 -5.72
C GLY A 179 3.61 11.30 -6.35
N ASP A 180 4.70 10.63 -5.99
CA ASP A 180 5.06 9.31 -6.47
C ASP A 180 5.05 8.27 -5.33
N LEU A 181 4.23 7.24 -5.47
CA LEU A 181 4.12 6.14 -4.52
C LEU A 181 4.73 4.87 -5.10
N SER A 182 5.69 4.28 -4.38
CA SER A 182 6.24 2.96 -4.67
C SER A 182 5.81 1.97 -3.59
N VAL A 183 5.15 0.89 -3.97
CA VAL A 183 4.64 -0.15 -3.05
C VAL A 183 5.25 -1.49 -3.41
N THR A 184 5.75 -2.21 -2.41
CA THR A 184 6.15 -3.61 -2.53
C THR A 184 5.45 -4.43 -1.46
N ALA A 185 4.56 -5.32 -1.87
CA ALA A 185 3.81 -6.23 -1.00
C ALA A 185 4.35 -7.66 -1.16
N ASN A 186 5.23 -8.07 -0.24
CA ASN A 186 5.82 -9.41 -0.18
C ASN A 186 5.16 -10.30 0.89
N GLY A 187 4.62 -9.67 1.94
CA GLY A 187 3.99 -10.34 3.07
C GLY A 187 2.60 -10.87 2.77
N SER A 188 2.00 -11.49 3.78
CA SER A 188 0.63 -12.00 3.74
C SER A 188 -0.39 -11.07 4.40
N GLY A 189 0.03 -9.92 4.91
CA GLY A 189 -0.87 -8.91 5.45
C GLY A 189 -1.42 -8.01 4.35
N ASP A 190 -2.57 -7.42 4.60
CA ASP A 190 -3.29 -6.62 3.61
C ASP A 190 -2.84 -5.16 3.63
N LEU A 191 -2.89 -4.50 2.47
CA LEU A 191 -2.55 -3.09 2.33
C LEU A 191 -3.80 -2.29 1.95
N ASP A 192 -4.23 -1.38 2.84
CA ASP A 192 -5.31 -0.42 2.56
C ASP A 192 -4.73 0.98 2.31
N LEU A 193 -4.69 1.35 1.03
CA LEU A 193 -4.17 2.60 0.51
C LEU A 193 -5.28 3.47 -0.10
N ARG A 194 -6.57 3.13 0.10
CA ARG A 194 -7.71 3.85 -0.49
C ARG A 194 -7.77 5.31 -0.09
N ALA A 195 -7.27 5.63 1.11
CA ALA A 195 -7.22 6.98 1.65
C ALA A 195 -5.96 7.77 1.29
N LEU A 196 -5.07 7.21 0.45
CA LEU A 196 -3.81 7.82 0.03
C LEU A 196 -3.88 8.24 -1.45
N GLN A 197 -4.06 9.53 -1.71
CA GLN A 197 -4.07 10.06 -3.07
C GLN A 197 -2.67 10.09 -3.65
N ALA A 198 -2.45 9.45 -4.79
CA ALA A 198 -1.16 9.41 -5.46
C ALA A 198 -1.22 10.14 -6.82
N GLY A 199 -0.14 10.82 -7.20
CA GLY A 199 0.12 11.19 -8.58
C GLY A 199 0.38 9.91 -9.39
N GLY A 200 1.59 9.38 -9.27
CA GLY A 200 2.00 8.09 -9.80
C GLY A 200 1.97 6.97 -8.77
N LEU A 201 1.59 5.76 -9.18
CA LEU A 201 1.67 4.54 -8.37
C LEU A 201 2.46 3.47 -9.12
N ASN A 202 3.55 3.01 -8.51
CA ASN A 202 4.26 1.80 -8.90
C ASN A 202 4.06 0.73 -7.81
N LEU A 203 3.36 -0.36 -8.14
CA LEU A 203 3.00 -1.40 -7.19
C LEU A 203 3.49 -2.75 -7.68
N GLN A 204 4.28 -3.41 -6.83
CA GLN A 204 4.70 -4.79 -7.03
C GLN A 204 4.12 -5.67 -5.91
N MET A 205 3.32 -6.67 -6.30
CA MET A 205 2.68 -7.62 -5.40
C MET A 205 3.24 -9.02 -5.63
N ASN A 206 3.98 -9.53 -4.65
CA ASN A 206 4.60 -10.86 -4.68
C ASN A 206 3.99 -11.80 -3.63
N GLY A 207 3.40 -11.24 -2.56
CA GLY A 207 2.78 -11.99 -1.48
C GLY A 207 1.34 -12.44 -1.76
N PRO A 208 0.76 -13.21 -0.84
CA PRO A 208 -0.64 -13.63 -0.92
C PRO A 208 -1.63 -12.64 -0.28
N GLY A 209 -1.17 -11.55 0.33
CA GLY A 209 -2.04 -10.52 0.92
C GLY A 209 -2.65 -9.63 -0.15
N ASP A 210 -3.80 -9.05 0.17
CA ASP A 210 -4.58 -8.22 -0.76
C ASP A 210 -4.14 -6.76 -0.69
N VAL A 211 -4.37 -6.03 -1.78
CA VAL A 211 -4.09 -4.59 -1.81
C VAL A 211 -5.30 -3.82 -2.34
N ASP A 212 -5.82 -2.93 -1.50
CA ASP A 212 -6.83 -1.95 -1.87
C ASP A 212 -6.15 -0.59 -2.08
N ALA A 213 -6.28 0.01 -3.26
CA ALA A 213 -5.74 1.34 -3.53
C ALA A 213 -6.78 2.24 -4.23
N GLY A 214 -6.52 3.55 -4.23
CA GLY A 214 -7.40 4.47 -4.93
C GLY A 214 -6.78 5.83 -5.21
N GLY A 215 -7.50 6.65 -5.97
CA GLY A 215 -7.18 8.06 -6.14
C GLY A 215 -5.85 8.33 -6.86
N VAL A 216 -5.47 7.48 -7.81
CA VAL A 216 -4.27 7.68 -8.66
C VAL A 216 -4.62 8.64 -9.81
N THR A 217 -3.79 9.66 -10.01
CA THR A 217 -4.13 10.82 -10.89
C THR A 217 -3.18 11.04 -12.07
N GLN A 218 -2.09 10.29 -12.17
CA GLN A 218 -1.13 10.38 -13.28
C GLN A 218 -0.90 9.02 -13.91
N ASP A 219 0.01 8.20 -13.41
CA ASP A 219 0.36 6.92 -14.05
C ASP A 219 0.29 5.77 -13.05
N LEU A 220 -0.11 4.60 -13.55
CA LEU A 220 -0.23 3.38 -12.78
C LEU A 220 0.61 2.28 -13.42
N ASN A 221 1.56 1.73 -12.66
CA ASN A 221 2.37 0.58 -13.06
C ASN A 221 2.17 -0.55 -12.04
N LEU A 222 1.70 -1.70 -12.51
CA LEU A 222 1.37 -2.86 -11.70
C LEU A 222 2.16 -4.08 -12.17
N VAL A 223 2.79 -4.75 -11.22
CA VAL A 223 3.39 -6.08 -11.42
C VAL A 223 2.85 -7.01 -10.34
N VAL A 224 2.03 -7.98 -10.76
CA VAL A 224 1.39 -8.94 -9.86
C VAL A 224 1.96 -10.33 -10.12
N ASN A 225 2.73 -10.84 -9.17
CA ASN A 225 3.31 -12.18 -9.17
C ASN A 225 2.69 -13.07 -8.09
N GLY A 226 2.13 -12.46 -7.05
CA GLY A 226 1.49 -13.13 -5.93
C GLY A 226 0.11 -13.69 -6.24
N SER A 227 -0.51 -14.29 -5.23
CA SER A 227 -1.85 -14.87 -5.31
C SER A 227 -2.95 -14.03 -4.67
N GLY A 228 -2.60 -12.91 -4.03
CA GLY A 228 -3.57 -11.97 -3.49
C GLY A 228 -4.25 -11.18 -4.60
N ASP A 229 -5.35 -10.54 -4.25
CA ASP A 229 -6.14 -9.71 -5.15
C ASP A 229 -5.77 -8.22 -5.00
N LEU A 230 -5.90 -7.49 -6.10
CA LEU A 230 -5.60 -6.06 -6.17
C LEU A 230 -6.82 -5.31 -6.66
N ASP A 231 -7.41 -4.47 -5.82
CA ASP A 231 -8.50 -3.57 -6.18
C ASP A 231 -8.01 -2.12 -6.22
N ILE A 232 -8.08 -1.48 -7.38
CA ILE A 232 -7.75 -0.06 -7.54
C ILE A 232 -8.93 0.74 -8.08
N GLY A 233 -9.48 1.58 -7.22
CA GLY A 233 -10.58 2.49 -7.52
C GLY A 233 -10.17 3.91 -7.90
N GLU A 234 -11.15 4.69 -8.36
CA GLU A 234 -11.04 6.14 -8.56
C GLU A 234 -9.88 6.59 -9.47
N LEU A 235 -9.49 5.76 -10.44
CA LEU A 235 -8.41 6.06 -11.37
C LEU A 235 -8.74 7.27 -12.26
N ARG A 236 -7.78 8.17 -12.41
CA ARG A 236 -7.76 9.24 -13.42
C ARG A 236 -6.39 9.28 -14.07
N ALA A 237 -6.01 8.19 -14.73
CA ALA A 237 -4.64 7.98 -15.20
C ALA A 237 -4.44 8.41 -16.66
N GLY A 238 -3.25 8.88 -17.00
CA GLY A 238 -2.74 8.95 -18.36
C GLY A 238 -2.45 7.55 -18.88
N ARG A 239 -1.60 6.80 -18.18
CA ARG A 239 -1.23 5.44 -18.56
C ARG A 239 -1.46 4.45 -17.42
N VAL A 240 -2.01 3.30 -17.78
CA VAL A 240 -2.04 2.09 -16.96
C VAL A 240 -1.20 1.02 -17.64
N SER A 241 -0.22 0.47 -16.93
CA SER A 241 0.55 -0.71 -17.33
C SER A 241 0.32 -1.79 -16.28
N ALA A 242 -0.30 -2.90 -16.68
CA ALA A 242 -0.61 -4.01 -15.79
C ALA A 242 0.00 -5.31 -16.31
N SER A 243 0.91 -5.91 -15.54
CA SER A 243 1.54 -7.19 -15.85
C SER A 243 1.22 -8.22 -14.75
N LEU A 244 0.39 -9.21 -15.10
CA LEU A 244 -0.14 -10.22 -14.19
C LEU A 244 0.46 -11.58 -14.54
N HIS A 245 1.28 -12.13 -13.65
CA HIS A 245 1.94 -13.42 -13.79
C HIS A 245 1.43 -14.45 -12.77
N GLY A 246 0.87 -13.98 -11.66
CA GLY A 246 0.31 -14.81 -10.60
C GLY A 246 -1.12 -15.29 -10.87
N PRO A 247 -1.68 -16.07 -9.94
CA PRO A 247 -3.07 -16.50 -9.99
C PRO A 247 -4.06 -15.48 -9.40
N GLY A 248 -3.58 -14.38 -8.79
CA GLY A 248 -4.42 -13.35 -8.19
C GLY A 248 -5.10 -12.44 -9.23
N SER A 249 -6.23 -11.85 -8.85
CA SER A 249 -7.06 -11.02 -9.73
C SER A 249 -6.82 -9.53 -9.52
N VAL A 250 -7.01 -8.74 -10.57
CA VAL A 250 -6.84 -7.29 -10.54
C VAL A 250 -8.12 -6.60 -11.02
N ALA A 251 -8.75 -5.81 -10.16
CA ALA A 251 -9.90 -4.98 -10.49
C ALA A 251 -9.49 -3.51 -10.62
N LEU A 252 -9.79 -2.89 -11.77
CA LEU A 252 -9.48 -1.48 -12.04
C LEU A 252 -10.75 -0.69 -12.36
N ARG A 253 -10.96 0.44 -11.68
CA ARG A 253 -12.13 1.30 -11.86
C ARG A 253 -11.76 2.77 -12.04
N GLY A 254 -12.45 3.45 -12.96
CA GLY A 254 -12.27 4.89 -13.21
C GLY A 254 -12.07 5.23 -14.68
N THR A 255 -11.06 6.07 -14.97
CA THR A 255 -10.72 6.52 -16.33
C THR A 255 -9.22 6.42 -16.58
N ALA A 256 -8.85 6.02 -17.79
CA ALA A 256 -7.47 6.00 -18.28
C ALA A 256 -7.39 6.51 -19.73
N LYS A 257 -6.31 7.16 -20.15
CA LYS A 257 -6.14 7.45 -21.59
C LYS A 257 -5.64 6.22 -22.35
N GLU A 258 -4.72 5.48 -21.76
CA GLU A 258 -4.11 4.30 -22.36
C GLU A 258 -3.97 3.17 -21.33
N VAL A 259 -4.37 1.96 -21.72
CA VAL A 259 -4.17 0.73 -20.94
C VAL A 259 -3.29 -0.23 -21.74
N ARG A 260 -2.23 -0.73 -21.11
CA ARG A 260 -1.45 -1.89 -21.56
C ARG A 260 -1.60 -3.00 -20.53
N ALA A 261 -2.15 -4.13 -20.94
CA ALA A 261 -2.35 -5.30 -20.11
C ALA A 261 -1.58 -6.49 -20.67
N GLU A 262 -0.80 -7.14 -19.83
CA GLU A 262 -0.18 -8.43 -20.10
C GLU A 262 -0.59 -9.41 -19.00
N VAL A 263 -1.27 -10.48 -19.37
CA VAL A 263 -1.76 -11.51 -18.44
C VAL A 263 -1.14 -12.82 -18.86
N SER A 264 -0.16 -13.33 -18.12
CA SER A 264 0.50 -14.61 -18.38
C SER A 264 0.24 -15.67 -17.31
N GLY A 265 -0.50 -15.32 -16.26
CA GLY A 265 -0.91 -16.22 -15.19
C GLY A 265 -2.31 -16.83 -15.41
N SER A 266 -2.87 -17.38 -14.34
CA SER A 266 -4.27 -17.82 -14.30
C SER A 266 -5.20 -16.80 -13.64
N GLY A 267 -4.67 -15.65 -13.21
CA GLY A 267 -5.45 -14.58 -12.61
C GLY A 267 -6.19 -13.75 -13.65
N ASP A 268 -7.22 -13.04 -13.19
CA ASP A 268 -8.12 -12.29 -14.05
C ASP A 268 -7.85 -10.78 -13.97
N LEU A 269 -8.02 -10.08 -15.10
CA LEU A 269 -8.00 -8.62 -15.17
C LEU A 269 -9.42 -8.08 -15.38
N GLU A 270 -10.02 -7.55 -14.33
CA GLU A 270 -11.33 -6.90 -14.36
C GLU A 270 -11.21 -5.38 -14.55
N ALA A 271 -11.08 -4.94 -15.81
CA ALA A 271 -11.07 -3.53 -16.18
C ALA A 271 -12.28 -3.11 -17.05
N CYS A 272 -13.40 -3.86 -16.97
CA CYS A 272 -14.67 -3.46 -17.58
C CYS A 272 -15.23 -2.13 -17.01
N ALA A 273 -14.85 -1.79 -15.77
CA ALA A 273 -15.29 -0.59 -15.07
C ALA A 273 -14.27 0.56 -15.18
N LEU A 274 -13.23 0.39 -15.98
CA LEU A 274 -12.25 1.40 -16.35
C LEU A 274 -12.55 1.88 -17.76
N SER A 275 -12.92 3.15 -17.93
CA SER A 275 -13.13 3.73 -19.26
C SER A 275 -11.80 4.16 -19.87
N THR A 276 -11.37 3.52 -20.96
CA THR A 276 -10.14 3.86 -21.70
C THR A 276 -10.37 4.36 -23.13
N GLU A 277 -9.45 5.19 -23.63
CA GLU A 277 -9.44 5.66 -25.03
C GLU A 277 -8.56 4.79 -25.95
N ALA A 278 -7.54 4.14 -25.40
CA ALA A 278 -6.64 3.24 -26.13
C ALA A 278 -6.31 2.01 -25.28
N ALA A 279 -6.27 0.85 -25.93
CA ALA A 279 -6.04 -0.43 -25.25
C ALA A 279 -5.09 -1.32 -26.04
N SER A 280 -4.17 -1.94 -25.32
CA SER A 280 -3.41 -3.10 -25.78
C SER A 280 -3.51 -4.21 -24.74
N ALA A 281 -3.86 -5.42 -25.16
CA ALA A 281 -4.02 -6.58 -24.29
C ALA A 281 -3.30 -7.77 -24.90
N VAL A 282 -2.43 -8.41 -24.11
CA VAL A 282 -1.76 -9.65 -24.48
C VAL A 282 -2.03 -10.69 -23.39
N LEU A 283 -2.75 -11.75 -23.75
CA LEU A 283 -3.06 -12.85 -22.85
C LEU A 283 -2.22 -14.07 -23.24
N ARG A 284 -1.56 -14.69 -22.26
CA ARG A 284 -0.67 -15.85 -22.40
C ARG A 284 -0.96 -16.87 -21.30
N GLY A 285 -2.08 -17.55 -21.36
CA GLY A 285 -2.46 -18.46 -20.29
C GLY A 285 -3.96 -18.75 -20.27
N PRO A 286 -4.48 -19.29 -19.15
CA PRO A 286 -5.89 -19.54 -18.97
C PRO A 286 -6.68 -18.37 -18.37
N GLY A 287 -6.02 -17.32 -17.86
CA GLY A 287 -6.70 -16.18 -17.21
C GLY A 287 -7.55 -15.35 -18.17
N GLU A 288 -8.52 -14.65 -17.60
CA GLU A 288 -9.45 -13.79 -18.34
C GLU A 288 -9.04 -12.31 -18.26
N ALA A 289 -9.42 -11.53 -19.27
CA ALA A 289 -9.29 -10.08 -19.21
C ALA A 289 -10.53 -9.39 -19.77
N CYS A 290 -10.97 -8.33 -19.10
CA CYS A 290 -11.98 -7.42 -19.59
C CYS A 290 -11.47 -5.99 -19.68
N LEU A 291 -11.72 -5.34 -20.82
CA LEU A 291 -11.46 -3.92 -21.04
C LEU A 291 -12.72 -3.22 -21.55
N ALA A 292 -12.94 -1.97 -21.15
CA ALA A 292 -14.05 -1.17 -21.64
C ALA A 292 -13.68 0.30 -21.86
N GLY A 293 -14.53 1.07 -22.54
CA GLY A 293 -14.37 2.52 -22.65
C GLY A 293 -14.93 3.08 -23.95
N HIS A 294 -14.33 4.17 -24.42
CA HIS A 294 -14.52 4.73 -25.77
C HIS A 294 -13.24 4.46 -26.56
N ILE A 295 -13.00 3.19 -26.87
CA ILE A 295 -11.70 2.72 -27.31
C ILE A 295 -11.52 3.06 -28.80
N LYS A 296 -10.68 4.05 -29.09
CA LYS A 296 -10.37 4.54 -30.44
C LYS A 296 -9.33 3.68 -31.16
N LYS A 297 -8.54 2.91 -30.41
CA LYS A 297 -7.49 2.02 -30.91
C LYS A 297 -7.38 0.78 -30.02
N LEU A 298 -7.46 -0.40 -30.63
CA LEU A 298 -7.29 -1.68 -29.97
C LEU A 298 -6.23 -2.54 -30.68
N ASP A 299 -5.28 -3.06 -29.91
CA ASP A 299 -4.40 -4.16 -30.31
C ASP A 299 -4.52 -5.31 -29.30
N ALA A 300 -5.20 -6.38 -29.69
CA ALA A 300 -5.54 -7.51 -28.82
C ALA A 300 -4.92 -8.80 -29.32
N GLU A 301 -4.20 -9.49 -28.45
CA GLU A 301 -3.59 -10.79 -28.71
C GLU A 301 -3.94 -11.78 -27.60
N VAL A 302 -4.47 -12.93 -27.97
CA VAL A 302 -4.76 -14.03 -27.04
C VAL A 302 -3.98 -15.24 -27.51
N HIS A 303 -3.08 -15.71 -26.65
CA HIS A 303 -2.28 -16.92 -26.82
C HIS A 303 -2.61 -17.90 -25.69
N GLY A 304 -3.25 -19.02 -26.00
CA GLY A 304 -3.63 -20.02 -24.99
C GLY A 304 -5.14 -20.17 -24.86
N SER A 305 -5.60 -20.47 -23.64
CA SER A 305 -6.98 -20.87 -23.35
C SER A 305 -7.82 -19.80 -22.63
N GLY A 306 -7.24 -18.65 -22.32
CA GLY A 306 -7.92 -17.54 -21.66
C GLY A 306 -8.83 -16.75 -22.60
N ASP A 307 -9.75 -16.01 -22.00
CA ASP A 307 -10.78 -15.25 -22.71
C ASP A 307 -10.54 -13.75 -22.59
N LEU A 308 -10.69 -13.03 -23.70
CA LEU A 308 -10.63 -11.57 -23.73
C LEU A 308 -11.98 -10.98 -24.12
N THR A 309 -12.51 -10.11 -23.26
CA THR A 309 -13.70 -9.30 -23.56
C THR A 309 -13.31 -7.82 -23.70
N VAL A 310 -13.68 -7.20 -24.82
CA VAL A 310 -13.51 -5.76 -25.03
C VAL A 310 -14.83 -5.11 -25.38
N ARG A 311 -15.25 -4.11 -24.59
CA ARG A 311 -16.53 -3.40 -24.73
C ARG A 311 -16.33 -1.93 -25.09
N GLY A 312 -17.26 -1.37 -25.87
CA GLY A 312 -17.27 0.07 -26.17
C GLY A 312 -16.19 0.52 -27.18
N LEU A 313 -15.90 -0.32 -28.17
CA LEU A 313 -15.03 0.10 -29.28
C LEU A 313 -15.68 1.24 -30.07
N GLU A 314 -14.90 2.27 -30.38
CA GLU A 314 -15.22 3.38 -31.28
C GLU A 314 -14.01 3.65 -32.18
N ALA A 315 -13.51 2.58 -32.80
CA ALA A 315 -12.16 2.55 -33.36
C ALA A 315 -12.14 2.70 -34.89
N GLN A 316 -11.13 3.37 -35.42
CA GLN A 316 -10.88 3.29 -36.87
C GLN A 316 -10.33 1.91 -37.24
N ASN A 317 -9.39 1.40 -36.45
CA ASN A 317 -8.72 0.14 -36.71
C ASN A 317 -8.72 -0.71 -35.44
N VAL A 318 -9.20 -1.93 -35.58
CA VAL A 318 -9.11 -2.97 -34.57
C VAL A 318 -8.22 -4.08 -35.10
N ARG A 319 -7.22 -4.46 -34.29
CA ARG A 319 -6.41 -5.63 -34.55
C ARG A 319 -6.69 -6.69 -33.49
N ALA A 320 -7.06 -7.88 -33.95
CA ALA A 320 -7.37 -9.02 -33.12
C ALA A 320 -6.58 -10.24 -33.58
N ARG A 321 -5.76 -10.82 -32.71
CA ARG A 321 -5.07 -12.09 -32.96
C ARG A 321 -5.45 -13.09 -31.90
N LEU A 322 -5.89 -14.26 -32.34
CA LEU A 322 -6.24 -15.37 -31.48
C LEU A 322 -5.44 -16.58 -31.90
N SER A 323 -4.62 -17.11 -31.01
CA SER A 323 -3.93 -18.38 -31.21
C SER A 323 -4.12 -19.32 -30.02
N GLY A 324 -4.82 -20.43 -30.22
CA GLY A 324 -5.14 -21.39 -29.16
C GLY A 324 -6.64 -21.65 -29.02
N PRO A 325 -7.05 -22.30 -27.92
CA PRO A 325 -8.45 -22.63 -27.64
C PRO A 325 -9.27 -21.52 -26.96
N GLY A 326 -8.68 -20.41 -26.51
CA GLY A 326 -9.38 -19.32 -25.84
C GLY A 326 -10.27 -18.49 -26.78
N ASN A 327 -11.07 -17.58 -26.24
CA ASN A 327 -12.03 -16.79 -27.02
C ASN A 327 -11.76 -15.30 -26.95
N MET A 328 -12.24 -14.58 -27.95
CA MET A 328 -12.23 -13.12 -27.96
C MET A 328 -13.61 -12.59 -28.27
N THR A 329 -14.17 -11.75 -27.39
CA THR A 329 -15.45 -11.08 -27.60
C THR A 329 -15.25 -9.58 -27.74
N LEU A 330 -15.73 -9.00 -28.84
CA LEU A 330 -15.58 -7.59 -29.16
C LEU A 330 -16.96 -6.93 -29.38
N SER A 331 -17.18 -5.75 -28.80
CA SER A 331 -18.41 -4.97 -29.01
C SER A 331 -18.17 -3.48 -29.22
N GLY A 332 -19.05 -2.83 -29.99
CA GLY A 332 -19.01 -1.41 -30.33
C GLY A 332 -19.09 -1.15 -31.83
N THR A 333 -18.29 -0.21 -32.33
CA THR A 333 -18.15 0.14 -33.74
C THR A 333 -16.69 0.18 -34.18
N ALA A 334 -16.41 -0.27 -35.40
CA ALA A 334 -15.11 -0.10 -36.01
C ALA A 334 -15.18 0.19 -37.51
N THR A 335 -14.23 0.97 -38.05
CA THR A 335 -14.13 1.13 -39.51
C THR A 335 -13.50 -0.10 -40.16
N VAL A 336 -12.42 -0.61 -39.58
CA VAL A 336 -11.69 -1.78 -40.08
C VAL A 336 -11.44 -2.75 -38.94
N LEU A 337 -11.84 -4.01 -39.13
CA LEU A 337 -11.41 -5.13 -38.29
C LEU A 337 -10.41 -5.99 -39.07
N SER A 338 -9.18 -6.07 -38.57
CA SER A 338 -8.19 -7.05 -39.02
C SER A 338 -8.09 -8.15 -37.96
N ALA A 339 -8.55 -9.35 -38.31
CA ALA A 339 -8.60 -10.47 -37.39
C ALA A 339 -7.87 -11.70 -37.94
N GLN A 340 -7.07 -12.34 -37.08
CA GLN A 340 -6.43 -13.62 -37.39
C GLN A 340 -6.78 -14.61 -36.29
N VAL A 341 -7.46 -15.68 -36.67
CA VAL A 341 -7.80 -16.79 -35.75
C VAL A 341 -7.04 -18.01 -36.20
N SER A 342 -6.13 -18.50 -35.36
CA SER A 342 -5.34 -19.71 -35.60
C SER A 342 -5.44 -20.64 -34.41
N GLY A 343 -6.37 -21.59 -34.43
CA GLY A 343 -6.64 -22.48 -33.29
C GLY A 343 -8.06 -22.99 -33.31
N SER A 344 -8.50 -23.53 -32.16
CA SER A 344 -9.87 -24.00 -31.96
C SER A 344 -10.77 -22.97 -31.28
N GLY A 345 -10.21 -21.85 -30.81
CA GLY A 345 -10.95 -20.77 -30.18
C GLY A 345 -11.75 -19.92 -31.17
N ASP A 346 -12.74 -19.20 -30.64
CA ASP A 346 -13.66 -18.39 -31.45
C ASP A 346 -13.46 -16.88 -31.23
N LEU A 347 -13.61 -16.12 -32.32
CA LEU A 347 -13.78 -14.66 -32.27
C LEU A 347 -15.26 -14.31 -32.42
N ASP A 348 -15.85 -13.77 -31.37
CA ASP A 348 -17.21 -13.23 -31.37
C ASP A 348 -17.20 -11.70 -31.47
N ALA A 349 -17.49 -11.20 -32.67
CA ALA A 349 -17.66 -9.79 -32.98
C ALA A 349 -19.09 -9.51 -33.48
N ARG A 350 -20.09 -10.28 -33.03
CA ARG A 350 -21.51 -10.07 -33.39
C ARG A 350 -22.05 -8.72 -32.94
N GLN A 351 -21.48 -8.17 -31.87
CA GLN A 351 -21.85 -6.87 -31.31
C GLN A 351 -20.89 -5.75 -31.73
N LEU A 352 -20.00 -6.00 -32.69
CA LEU A 352 -19.07 -5.02 -33.24
C LEU A 352 -19.50 -4.66 -34.67
N SER A 353 -20.13 -3.51 -34.87
CA SER A 353 -20.49 -3.03 -36.22
C SER A 353 -19.24 -2.59 -36.98
N THR A 354 -18.87 -3.33 -38.03
CA THR A 354 -17.65 -3.09 -38.82
C THR A 354 -17.94 -2.69 -40.26
N ARG A 355 -17.25 -1.68 -40.82
CA ARG A 355 -17.43 -1.30 -42.24
C ARG A 355 -16.66 -2.19 -43.22
N ARG A 356 -15.46 -2.60 -42.82
CA ARG A 356 -14.58 -3.46 -43.62
C ARG A 356 -13.90 -4.48 -42.72
N THR A 357 -13.82 -5.69 -43.21
CA THR A 357 -13.23 -6.83 -42.51
C THR A 357 -12.10 -7.43 -43.34
N ASP A 358 -11.00 -7.75 -42.68
CA ASP A 358 -9.90 -8.57 -43.19
C ASP A 358 -9.69 -9.68 -42.16
N VAL A 359 -10.41 -10.78 -42.35
CA VAL A 359 -10.50 -11.87 -41.38
C VAL A 359 -9.94 -13.12 -42.01
N THR A 360 -8.94 -13.71 -41.37
CA THR A 360 -8.38 -15.00 -41.78
C THR A 360 -8.53 -16.02 -40.65
N VAL A 361 -9.12 -17.17 -40.97
CA VAL A 361 -9.26 -18.29 -40.03
C VAL A 361 -8.39 -19.45 -40.52
N ARG A 362 -7.46 -19.90 -39.68
CA ARG A 362 -6.54 -21.02 -39.93
C ARG A 362 -6.60 -22.00 -38.76
N GLY A 363 -7.66 -22.79 -38.70
CA GLY A 363 -7.87 -23.77 -37.64
C GLY A 363 -9.31 -24.26 -37.60
N PRO A 364 -9.67 -25.11 -36.62
CA PRO A 364 -11.03 -25.57 -36.44
C PRO A 364 -11.99 -24.53 -35.80
N GLY A 365 -11.48 -23.42 -35.25
CA GLY A 365 -12.29 -22.33 -34.69
C GLY A 365 -12.98 -21.46 -35.75
N ASN A 366 -13.78 -20.50 -35.30
CA ASN A 366 -14.58 -19.61 -36.15
C ASN A 366 -14.39 -18.13 -35.79
N ALA A 367 -14.74 -17.26 -36.73
CA ALA A 367 -14.93 -15.85 -36.43
C ALA A 367 -16.31 -15.40 -36.93
N VAL A 368 -17.12 -14.81 -36.06
CA VAL A 368 -18.42 -14.25 -36.43
C VAL A 368 -18.36 -12.74 -36.28
N VAL A 369 -18.59 -12.00 -37.36
CA VAL A 369 -18.42 -10.54 -37.39
C VAL A 369 -19.67 -9.88 -37.95
N ALA A 370 -20.12 -8.79 -37.31
CA ALA A 370 -21.17 -7.94 -37.86
C ALA A 370 -20.57 -6.91 -38.85
N VAL A 371 -21.02 -6.95 -40.10
CA VAL A 371 -20.60 -6.04 -41.17
C VAL A 371 -21.72 -5.08 -41.51
N SER A 372 -21.46 -3.78 -41.43
CA SER A 372 -22.41 -2.73 -41.79
C SER A 372 -22.57 -2.61 -43.30
N ASP A 373 -23.78 -2.38 -43.77
CA ASP A 373 -24.05 -2.11 -45.19
C ASP A 373 -23.34 -0.84 -45.65
N GLN A 374 -22.86 -0.84 -46.90
CA GLN A 374 -22.22 0.32 -47.52
C GLN A 374 -23.23 1.47 -47.74
N ALA A 375 -24.51 1.14 -47.97
CA ALA A 375 -25.57 2.13 -48.20
C ALA A 375 -26.22 2.64 -46.91
N ASP A 376 -26.21 1.86 -45.83
CA ASP A 376 -26.83 2.21 -44.54
C ASP A 376 -26.06 1.59 -43.37
N ALA A 377 -25.25 2.42 -42.69
CA ALA A 377 -24.42 1.97 -41.57
C ALA A 377 -25.23 1.52 -40.33
N SER A 378 -26.54 1.77 -40.28
CA SER A 378 -27.43 1.27 -39.21
C SER A 378 -27.84 -0.19 -39.41
N ARG A 379 -27.70 -0.72 -40.63
CA ARG A 379 -27.98 -2.12 -40.97
C ARG A 379 -26.70 -2.92 -40.95
N THR A 380 -26.67 -3.96 -40.10
CA THR A 380 -25.58 -4.93 -40.05
C THR A 380 -26.08 -6.32 -40.44
N HIS A 381 -25.26 -7.06 -41.19
CA HIS A 381 -25.46 -8.48 -41.40
C HIS A 381 -24.29 -9.27 -40.78
N LEU A 382 -24.56 -10.48 -40.31
CA LEU A 382 -23.53 -11.34 -39.72
C LEU A 382 -22.82 -12.12 -40.81
N VAL A 383 -21.49 -12.13 -40.76
CA VAL A 383 -20.62 -12.92 -41.62
C VAL A 383 -19.86 -13.91 -40.75
N THR A 384 -19.97 -15.20 -41.07
CA THR A 384 -19.23 -16.27 -40.39
C THR A 384 -18.06 -16.70 -41.24
N TYR A 385 -16.85 -16.57 -40.69
CA TYR A 385 -15.60 -17.02 -41.27
C TYR A 385 -15.19 -18.35 -40.63
N HIS A 386 -14.83 -19.30 -41.47
CA HIS A 386 -14.30 -20.61 -41.11
C HIS A 386 -13.14 -20.94 -42.07
N ARG A 387 -12.42 -22.04 -41.82
CA ARG A 387 -11.27 -22.47 -42.61
C ARG A 387 -11.58 -22.69 -44.08
#